data_AF-A0A1I4IVL2-F1
#
_entry.id   AF-A0A1I4IVL2-F1
#
_cell.length_a   1.000
_cell.length_b   1.000
_cell.length_c   1.000
_cell.angle_alpha   90.00
_cell.angle_beta   90.00
_cell.angle_gamma   90.00
#
_symmetry.space_group_name_H-M   'P 1'
#
loop_
_entity.id
_entity.type
_entity.pdbx_description
1 polymer ?
#
loop_
_entity_poly.entity_id
_entity_poly.type
_entity_poly.pdbx_seq_one_letter_code
_entity_poly.pdbx_strand_id
1 'polypeptide(L)'
;MSNPFFDQPILNSPYEYPCRHWELDSSGQPTQRIVENRRPAEFITPIPKSKKQKTAPVQQDLIFDEGKGLSSEKQQQYDPTSIINEIRKLVDTWHSLPSSQWQVTLETMRLLQHWRRYDFSWIRPFFCQIEAVETTIWLTEVASLSVAGKRILEHLMSANRNTNPEFSGLH
;
A
#
# COMPACT_ATOMS: atom_id res chain seq x y z
N MET A 1 -16.66 -23.36 20.32
CA MET A 1 -16.31 -23.37 18.89
C MET A 1 -14.99 -22.64 18.77
N SER A 2 -13.93 -23.28 18.24
CA SER A 2 -12.65 -22.59 18.00
C SER A 2 -12.85 -21.60 16.85
N ASN A 3 -12.28 -20.42 17.00
CA ASN A 3 -12.25 -19.39 15.98
C ASN A 3 -10.78 -19.18 15.60
N PRO A 4 -10.28 -19.94 14.60
CA PRO A 4 -8.90 -19.86 14.13
C PRO A 4 -8.36 -18.44 13.94
N PHE A 5 -9.20 -17.48 13.55
CA PHE A 5 -8.77 -16.10 13.41
C PHE A 5 -8.35 -15.47 14.76
N PHE A 6 -9.11 -15.69 15.84
CA PHE A 6 -8.75 -15.15 17.15
C PHE A 6 -7.63 -15.94 17.83
N ASP A 7 -7.51 -17.23 17.51
CA ASP A 7 -6.42 -18.07 17.98
C ASP A 7 -5.09 -17.68 17.31
N GLN A 8 -5.12 -17.34 16.01
CA GLN A 8 -3.94 -16.95 15.23
C GLN A 8 -4.25 -15.81 14.22
N PRO A 9 -4.34 -14.55 14.68
CA PRO A 9 -4.72 -13.42 13.82
C PRO A 9 -3.62 -13.01 12.83
N ILE A 10 -2.36 -13.32 13.14
CA ILE A 10 -1.18 -12.97 12.32
C ILE A 10 -0.64 -14.24 11.66
N LEU A 11 -0.69 -14.29 10.32
CA LEU A 11 -0.32 -15.47 9.52
C LEU A 11 1.10 -15.43 8.94
N ASN A 12 1.73 -14.25 8.90
CA ASN A 12 3.02 -14.04 8.24
C ASN A 12 4.09 -13.59 9.24
N SER A 13 5.33 -13.93 8.93
CA SER A 13 6.51 -13.36 9.60
C SER A 13 6.66 -11.88 9.27
N PRO A 14 7.07 -11.02 10.22
CA PRO A 14 7.38 -9.62 9.91
C PRO A 14 8.67 -9.44 9.10
N TYR A 15 9.46 -10.51 8.93
CA TYR A 15 10.76 -10.52 8.26
C TYR A 15 10.73 -11.11 6.85
N GLU A 16 9.58 -11.62 6.41
CA GLU A 16 9.40 -12.31 5.13
C GLU A 16 8.31 -11.63 4.31
N TYR A 17 8.30 -11.93 3.01
CA TYR A 17 7.25 -11.45 2.12
C TYR A 17 5.87 -11.99 2.58
N PRO A 18 4.85 -11.15 2.75
CA PRO A 18 3.53 -11.59 3.21
C PRO A 18 2.83 -12.40 2.12
N CYS A 19 2.75 -13.72 2.31
CA CYS A 19 2.18 -14.64 1.33
C CYS A 19 0.74 -15.05 1.62
N ARG A 20 0.20 -14.73 2.81
CA ARG A 20 -1.15 -15.14 3.21
C ARG A 20 -1.92 -14.03 3.90
N HIS A 21 -3.24 -14.08 3.83
CA HIS A 21 -4.09 -13.24 4.67
C HIS A 21 -5.44 -13.89 4.96
N TRP A 22 -6.09 -13.43 6.03
CA TRP A 22 -7.48 -13.78 6.31
C TRP A 22 -8.41 -13.02 5.35
N GLU A 23 -9.29 -13.73 4.66
CA GLU A 23 -10.35 -13.12 3.85
C GLU A 23 -11.33 -12.38 4.77
N LEU A 24 -11.68 -11.16 4.35
CA LEU A 24 -12.69 -10.34 5.02
C LEU A 24 -13.93 -10.25 4.13
N ASP A 25 -15.11 -10.28 4.74
CA ASP A 25 -16.36 -10.02 4.04
C ASP A 25 -16.55 -8.52 3.75
N SER A 26 -17.66 -8.17 3.08
CA SER A 26 -18.00 -6.77 2.76
C SER A 26 -18.23 -5.87 3.98
N SER A 27 -18.43 -6.46 5.16
CA SER A 27 -18.52 -5.76 6.45
C SER A 27 -17.19 -5.71 7.20
N GLY A 28 -16.10 -6.18 6.59
CA GLY A 28 -14.76 -6.24 7.17
C GLY A 28 -14.58 -7.34 8.22
N GLN A 29 -15.48 -8.32 8.29
CA GLN A 29 -15.41 -9.43 9.26
C GLN A 29 -14.63 -10.62 8.67
N PRO A 30 -13.79 -11.30 9.47
CA PRO A 30 -13.03 -12.46 9.00
C PRO A 30 -13.95 -13.63 8.67
N THR A 31 -13.83 -14.16 7.45
CA THR A 31 -14.61 -15.31 6.98
C THR A 31 -14.03 -16.65 7.44
N GLN A 32 -12.90 -16.60 8.17
CA GLN A 32 -12.09 -17.75 8.60
C GLN A 32 -11.48 -18.54 7.43
N ARG A 33 -11.40 -17.94 6.25
CA ARG A 33 -10.70 -18.50 5.09
C ARG A 33 -9.34 -17.82 4.95
N ILE A 34 -8.31 -18.62 4.69
CA ILE A 34 -6.97 -18.13 4.38
C ILE A 34 -6.86 -18.04 2.86
N VAL A 35 -6.37 -16.90 2.38
CA VAL A 35 -6.04 -16.66 0.97
C VAL A 35 -4.52 -16.68 0.83
N GLU A 36 -4.03 -17.47 -0.12
CA GLU A 36 -2.60 -17.72 -0.39
C GLU A 36 -2.00 -16.66 -1.31
N ASN A 37 -2.20 -15.38 -0.97
CA ASN A 37 -1.47 -14.27 -1.57
C ASN A 37 -1.34 -13.08 -0.59
N ARG A 38 -0.52 -12.10 -0.97
CA ARG A 38 -0.43 -10.81 -0.28
C ARG A 38 -1.77 -10.10 -0.36
N ARG A 39 -2.26 -9.64 0.80
CA ARG A 39 -3.48 -8.81 0.86
C ARG A 39 -3.32 -7.57 -0.02
N PRO A 40 -4.23 -7.29 -0.97
CA PRO A 40 -4.23 -6.03 -1.70
C PRO A 40 -4.38 -4.87 -0.71
N ALA A 41 -3.77 -3.72 -1.01
CA ALA A 41 -4.14 -2.50 -0.31
C ALA A 41 -5.62 -2.24 -0.60
N GLU A 42 -6.40 -1.96 0.45
CA GLU A 42 -7.81 -1.61 0.41
C GLU A 42 -8.09 -0.67 1.59
N PHE A 43 -8.70 0.49 1.33
CA PHE A 43 -9.16 1.38 2.40
C PHE A 43 -10.58 0.96 2.83
N ILE A 44 -10.66 0.09 3.83
CA ILE A 44 -11.92 -0.17 4.53
C ILE A 44 -12.04 0.92 5.60
N THR A 45 -12.83 1.96 5.34
CA THR A 45 -13.18 2.93 6.40
C THR A 45 -14.02 2.18 7.44
N PRO A 46 -13.55 2.00 8.68
CA PRO A 46 -14.37 1.36 9.69
C PRO A 46 -15.47 2.36 10.07
N ILE A 47 -16.67 2.16 9.53
CA ILE A 47 -17.85 2.90 9.98
C ILE A 47 -18.25 2.28 11.31
N PRO A 48 -18.10 2.95 12.46
CA PRO A 48 -18.73 2.48 13.68
C PRO A 48 -20.24 2.52 13.42
N LYS A 49 -20.88 1.36 13.30
CA LYS A 49 -22.35 1.27 13.23
C LYS A 49 -22.89 1.95 14.49
N SER A 50 -23.56 3.09 14.32
CA SER A 50 -24.15 3.82 15.42
C SER A 50 -25.10 2.87 16.17
N LYS A 51 -24.82 2.65 17.46
CA LYS A 51 -25.73 1.89 18.32
C LYS A 51 -26.98 2.74 18.46
N LYS A 52 -28.09 2.27 17.86
CA LYS A 52 -29.43 2.87 17.90
C LYS A 52 -29.69 3.62 19.22
N GLN A 53 -29.62 4.95 19.21
CA GLN A 53 -30.30 5.76 20.21
C GLN A 53 -31.73 6.00 19.72
N LYS A 54 -32.69 5.55 20.53
CA LYS A 54 -34.10 5.84 20.32
C LYS A 54 -34.33 7.32 20.66
N THR A 55 -35.15 7.97 19.81
CA THR A 55 -35.96 9.19 20.06
C THR A 55 -35.25 10.55 20.22
N ALA A 56 -35.17 11.33 19.13
CA ALA A 56 -35.26 12.81 19.04
C ALA A 56 -35.20 13.26 17.55
N PRO A 57 -35.70 14.46 17.16
CA PRO A 57 -36.15 14.75 15.79
C PRO A 57 -35.01 14.84 14.77
N VAL A 58 -35.35 14.53 13.53
CA VAL A 58 -34.48 14.39 12.35
C VAL A 58 -33.65 15.66 12.10
N GLN A 59 -32.51 15.75 12.78
CA GLN A 59 -31.35 16.44 12.22
C GLN A 59 -30.92 15.59 11.03
N GLN A 60 -30.86 16.21 9.84
CA GLN A 60 -30.37 15.55 8.63
C GLN A 60 -29.08 14.82 8.97
N ASP A 61 -29.11 13.50 8.81
CA ASP A 61 -27.91 12.68 8.95
C ASP A 61 -26.82 13.37 8.13
N LEU A 62 -25.71 13.71 8.78
CA LEU A 62 -24.47 13.98 8.07
C LEU A 62 -24.06 12.63 7.48
N ILE A 63 -24.64 12.32 6.32
CA ILE A 63 -24.27 11.21 5.47
C ILE A 63 -22.82 11.51 5.08
N PHE A 64 -21.89 10.86 5.77
CA PHE A 64 -20.52 10.78 5.30
C PHE A 64 -20.55 9.86 4.10
N ASP A 65 -20.67 10.54 2.96
CA ASP A 65 -21.01 10.02 1.65
C ASP A 65 -20.07 8.88 1.25
N GLU A 66 -20.74 7.81 0.87
CA GLU A 66 -20.21 6.49 0.60
C GLU A 66 -19.32 6.58 -0.63
N GLY A 67 -18.22 5.82 -0.68
CA GLY A 67 -17.46 5.54 -1.92
C GLY A 67 -18.29 4.84 -3.03
N LYS A 68 -19.59 5.05 -3.05
CA LYS A 68 -20.57 4.79 -4.09
C LYS A 68 -21.19 6.11 -4.57
N GLY A 69 -20.39 6.91 -5.26
CA GLY A 69 -20.88 7.56 -6.47
C GLY A 69 -21.59 8.91 -6.38
N LEU A 70 -21.42 9.74 -5.34
CA LEU A 70 -21.81 11.17 -5.40
C LEU A 70 -20.84 12.16 -4.72
N SER A 71 -19.56 11.81 -4.57
CA SER A 71 -18.55 12.80 -4.17
C SER A 71 -18.07 13.58 -5.40
N SER A 72 -18.04 14.91 -5.31
CA SER A 72 -17.77 15.86 -6.40
C SER A 72 -16.73 15.36 -7.41
N GLU A 73 -16.92 15.67 -8.69
CA GLU A 73 -16.11 15.20 -9.84
C GLU A 73 -14.58 15.29 -9.66
N LYS A 74 -14.09 16.08 -8.68
CA LYS A 74 -12.68 16.20 -8.29
C LYS A 74 -12.15 15.14 -7.31
N GLN A 75 -12.99 14.52 -6.46
CA GLN A 75 -12.54 13.52 -5.46
C GLN A 75 -12.61 12.08 -5.97
N GLN A 76 -13.42 11.81 -6.99
CA GLN A 76 -13.42 10.53 -7.70
C GLN A 76 -12.15 10.30 -8.54
N GLN A 77 -11.31 11.33 -8.71
CA GLN A 77 -10.17 11.30 -9.63
C GLN A 77 -8.91 10.62 -9.06
N TYR A 78 -8.92 10.24 -7.78
CA TYR A 78 -7.77 9.62 -7.11
C TYR A 78 -8.25 8.46 -6.25
N ASP A 79 -8.20 7.24 -6.78
CA ASP A 79 -8.26 6.04 -5.94
C ASP A 79 -6.84 5.72 -5.46
N PRO A 80 -6.44 6.14 -4.23
CA PRO A 80 -5.11 5.89 -3.70
C PRO A 80 -4.82 4.38 -3.57
N THR A 81 -5.85 3.55 -3.51
CA THR A 81 -5.74 2.09 -3.44
C THR A 81 -5.12 1.51 -4.71
N SER A 82 -5.55 2.02 -5.86
CA SER A 82 -5.12 1.54 -7.18
C SER A 82 -3.64 1.81 -7.42
N ILE A 83 -3.17 3.03 -7.11
CA ILE A 83 -1.76 3.40 -7.29
C ILE A 83 -0.83 2.62 -6.35
N ILE A 84 -1.23 2.35 -5.11
CA ILE A 84 -0.44 1.57 -4.15
C ILE A 84 -0.23 0.14 -4.66
N ASN A 85 -1.30 -0.53 -5.09
CA ASN A 85 -1.23 -1.89 -5.60
C ASN A 85 -0.40 -1.97 -6.89
N GLU A 86 -0.46 -0.94 -7.73
CA GLU A 86 0.37 -0.86 -8.93
C GLU A 86 1.86 -0.70 -8.60
N ILE A 87 2.21 0.22 -7.70
CA ILE A 87 3.60 0.42 -7.28
C ILE A 87 4.16 -0.90 -6.73
N ARG A 88 3.42 -1.59 -5.86
CA ARG A 88 3.81 -2.90 -5.33
C ARG A 88 4.11 -3.88 -6.46
N LYS A 89 3.21 -4.01 -7.43
CA LYS A 89 3.41 -4.91 -8.58
C LYS A 89 4.65 -4.57 -9.41
N LEU A 90 4.91 -3.27 -9.65
CA LEU A 90 6.08 -2.82 -10.40
C LEU A 90 7.38 -3.09 -9.64
N VAL A 91 7.38 -2.83 -8.33
CA VAL A 91 8.52 -3.12 -7.44
C VAL A 91 8.75 -4.62 -7.33
N ASP A 92 7.70 -5.44 -7.19
CA ASP A 92 7.81 -6.91 -7.18
C ASP A 92 8.40 -7.44 -8.49
N THR A 93 7.96 -6.88 -9.63
CA THR A 93 8.50 -7.23 -10.95
C THR A 93 9.98 -6.88 -11.03
N TRP A 94 10.36 -5.67 -10.60
CA TRP A 94 11.75 -5.24 -10.57
C TRP A 94 12.61 -6.08 -9.60
N HIS A 95 12.07 -6.45 -8.44
CA HIS A 95 12.73 -7.31 -7.46
C HIS A 95 13.05 -8.70 -8.04
N SER A 96 12.20 -9.22 -8.94
CA SER A 96 12.41 -10.52 -9.61
C SER A 96 13.50 -10.52 -10.69
N LEU A 97 13.98 -9.36 -11.11
CA LEU A 97 15.00 -9.24 -12.16
C LEU A 97 16.39 -9.67 -11.65
N PRO A 98 17.25 -10.21 -12.53
CA PRO A 98 18.65 -10.43 -12.21
C PRO A 98 19.38 -9.11 -11.95
N SER A 99 20.43 -9.14 -11.12
CA SER A 99 21.12 -7.91 -10.68
C SER A 99 21.72 -7.07 -11.80
N SER A 100 22.02 -7.66 -12.96
CA SER A 100 22.48 -6.95 -14.15
C SER A 100 21.41 -6.07 -14.80
N GLN A 101 20.13 -6.28 -14.45
CA GLN A 101 18.97 -5.60 -15.03
C GLN A 101 18.26 -4.67 -14.03
N TRP A 102 18.82 -4.45 -12.84
CA TRP A 102 18.19 -3.56 -11.85
C TRP A 102 18.16 -2.10 -12.28
N GLN A 103 19.02 -1.69 -13.23
CA GLN A 103 19.09 -0.32 -13.74
C GLN A 103 19.25 0.74 -12.63
N VAL A 104 20.03 0.41 -11.61
CA VAL A 104 20.39 1.30 -10.49
C VAL A 104 21.84 1.75 -10.59
N THR A 105 22.20 2.80 -9.86
CA THR A 105 23.58 3.26 -9.69
C THR A 105 24.47 2.18 -9.06
N LEU A 106 25.80 2.33 -9.21
CA LEU A 106 26.75 1.36 -8.69
C LEU A 106 26.69 1.23 -7.16
N GLU A 107 26.51 2.34 -6.45
CA GLU A 107 26.42 2.31 -4.98
C GLU A 107 25.13 1.65 -4.51
N THR A 108 23.99 1.96 -5.15
CA THR A 108 22.71 1.29 -4.89
C THR A 108 22.79 -0.20 -5.23
N MET A 109 23.49 -0.59 -6.30
CA MET A 109 23.71 -2.00 -6.64
C MET A 109 24.45 -2.75 -5.54
N ARG A 110 25.53 -2.17 -4.99
CA ARG A 110 26.30 -2.75 -3.87
C ARG A 110 25.44 -2.88 -2.61
N LEU A 111 24.66 -1.84 -2.30
CA LEU A 111 23.73 -1.83 -1.17
C LEU A 111 22.70 -2.97 -1.29
N LEU A 112 22.02 -3.08 -2.42
CA LEU A 112 21.00 -4.10 -2.66
C LEU A 112 21.61 -5.52 -2.65
N GLN A 113 22.82 -5.69 -3.20
CA GLN A 113 23.52 -6.97 -3.13
C GLN A 113 23.85 -7.38 -1.69
N HIS A 114 24.25 -6.42 -0.85
CA HIS A 114 24.46 -6.67 0.58
C HIS A 114 23.13 -7.02 1.26
N TRP A 115 22.09 -6.19 1.14
CA TRP A 115 20.82 -6.42 1.83
C TRP A 115 20.06 -7.68 1.42
N ARG A 116 20.11 -8.07 0.13
CA ARG A 116 19.39 -9.25 -0.36
C ARG A 116 20.11 -10.58 -0.11
N ARG A 117 21.41 -10.57 0.21
CA ARG A 117 22.21 -11.81 0.40
C ARG A 117 22.79 -11.97 1.79
N TYR A 118 22.92 -10.89 2.55
CA TYR A 118 23.57 -10.92 3.84
C TYR A 118 22.63 -11.48 4.90
N ASP A 119 23.12 -12.47 5.64
CA ASP A 119 22.41 -13.00 6.80
C ASP A 119 22.68 -12.09 8.01
N PHE A 120 21.70 -11.26 8.36
CA PHE A 120 21.84 -10.27 9.43
C PHE A 120 22.00 -10.97 10.78
N SER A 121 23.21 -10.94 11.35
CA SER A 121 23.52 -11.60 12.62
C SER A 121 22.98 -10.88 13.87
N TRP A 122 22.48 -9.66 13.72
CA TRP A 122 22.05 -8.80 14.82
C TRP A 122 20.67 -8.21 14.53
N ILE A 123 20.61 -6.96 14.10
CA ILE A 123 19.35 -6.27 13.81
C ILE A 123 18.99 -6.56 12.35
N ARG A 124 18.08 -7.52 12.16
CA ARG A 124 17.45 -7.78 10.86
C ARG A 124 16.30 -6.77 10.66
N PRO A 125 16.31 -5.95 9.60
CA PRO A 125 15.19 -5.06 9.31
C PRO A 125 13.93 -5.87 8.98
N PHE A 126 12.76 -5.32 9.34
CA PHE A 126 11.48 -5.90 8.92
C PHE A 126 11.34 -5.82 7.40
N PHE A 127 10.59 -6.76 6.83
CA PHE A 127 10.33 -6.79 5.39
C PHE A 127 9.77 -5.44 4.91
N CYS A 128 8.82 -4.85 5.63
CA CYS A 128 8.23 -3.56 5.27
C CYS A 128 9.23 -2.39 5.26
N GLN A 129 10.28 -2.45 6.08
CA GLN A 129 11.34 -1.44 6.08
C GLN A 129 12.20 -1.57 4.84
N ILE A 130 12.59 -2.80 4.49
CA ILE A 130 13.34 -3.09 3.25
C ILE A 130 12.50 -2.66 2.05
N GLU A 131 11.24 -3.08 1.98
CA GLU A 131 10.31 -2.75 0.89
C GLU A 131 10.13 -1.25 0.73
N ALA A 132 10.03 -0.49 1.83
CA ALA A 132 9.90 0.96 1.77
C ALA A 132 11.14 1.60 1.12
N VAL A 133 12.35 1.21 1.55
CA VAL A 133 13.58 1.75 0.95
C VAL A 133 13.75 1.31 -0.50
N GLU A 134 13.47 0.06 -0.81
CA GLU A 134 13.50 -0.46 -2.18
C GLU A 134 12.49 0.27 -3.09
N THR A 135 11.31 0.60 -2.58
CA THR A 135 10.32 1.41 -3.29
C THR A 135 10.85 2.83 -3.55
N THR A 136 11.51 3.45 -2.57
CA THR A 136 12.16 4.76 -2.76
C THR A 136 13.22 4.68 -3.86
N ILE A 137 14.12 3.70 -3.79
CA ILE A 137 15.16 3.45 -4.80
C ILE A 137 14.52 3.30 -6.19
N TRP A 138 13.47 2.47 -6.29
CA TRP A 138 12.77 2.24 -7.55
C TRP A 138 12.18 3.54 -8.11
N LEU A 139 11.51 4.34 -7.27
CA LEU A 139 10.93 5.62 -7.68
C LEU A 139 12.00 6.62 -8.15
N THR A 140 13.15 6.68 -7.48
CA THR A 140 14.18 7.70 -7.77
C THR A 140 15.11 7.32 -8.91
N GLU A 141 15.45 6.04 -9.06
CA GLU A 141 16.47 5.60 -10.02
C GLU A 141 15.89 4.87 -11.24
N VAL A 142 14.79 4.12 -11.07
CA VAL A 142 14.33 3.14 -12.06
C VAL A 142 13.04 3.59 -12.76
N ALA A 143 12.11 4.21 -12.06
CA ALA A 143 10.76 4.49 -12.54
C ALA A 143 10.76 5.33 -13.83
N SER A 144 11.69 6.28 -13.97
CA SER A 144 11.82 7.15 -15.14
C SER A 144 12.20 6.42 -16.44
N LEU A 145 12.67 5.16 -16.34
CA LEU A 145 13.11 4.36 -17.49
C LEU A 145 11.96 3.63 -18.19
N SER A 146 10.79 3.54 -17.56
CA SER A 146 9.63 2.81 -18.09
C SER A 146 8.42 3.72 -18.26
N VAL A 147 7.53 3.40 -19.20
CA VAL A 147 6.28 4.15 -19.41
C VAL A 147 5.40 4.08 -18.16
N ALA A 148 5.28 2.89 -17.55
CA ALA A 148 4.51 2.69 -16.32
C ALA A 148 5.08 3.52 -15.17
N GLY A 149 6.40 3.49 -14.95
CA GLY A 149 7.04 4.26 -13.88
C GLY A 149 6.94 5.77 -14.09
N LYS A 150 7.07 6.28 -15.33
CA LYS A 150 6.82 7.70 -15.63
C LYS A 150 5.40 8.12 -15.24
N ARG A 151 4.40 7.29 -15.52
CA ARG A 151 3.01 7.55 -15.13
C ARG A 151 2.84 7.58 -13.61
N ILE A 152 3.48 6.67 -12.87
CA ILE A 152 3.50 6.70 -11.40
C ILE A 152 4.09 8.03 -10.92
N LEU A 153 5.25 8.43 -11.45
CA LEU A 153 5.93 9.66 -11.06
C LEU A 153 5.07 10.90 -11.32
N GLU A 154 4.43 10.99 -12.48
CA GLU A 154 3.50 12.07 -12.82
C GLU A 154 2.30 12.11 -11.86
N HIS A 155 1.74 10.95 -11.52
CA HIS A 155 0.66 10.84 -10.55
C HIS A 155 1.10 11.35 -9.16
N LEU A 156 2.28 10.96 -8.69
CA LEU A 156 2.80 11.40 -7.39
C LEU A 156 3.13 12.91 -7.39
N MET A 157 3.69 13.45 -8.48
CA MET A 157 3.98 14.87 -8.61
C MET A 157 2.71 15.73 -8.63
N SER A 158 1.68 15.28 -9.38
CA SER A 158 0.40 15.98 -9.45
C SER A 158 -0.32 15.95 -8.10
N ALA A 159 -0.34 14.80 -7.42
CA ALA A 159 -0.84 14.69 -6.04
C ALA A 159 -0.08 15.63 -5.08
N ASN A 160 1.25 15.66 -5.15
CA ASN A 160 2.06 16.54 -4.29
C ASN A 160 1.76 18.03 -4.52
N ARG A 161 1.63 18.48 -5.78
CA ARG A 161 1.27 19.88 -6.10
C ARG A 161 -0.11 20.25 -5.59
N ASN A 162 -1.06 19.32 -5.65
CA ASN A 162 -2.42 19.54 -5.16
C ASN A 162 -2.47 19.67 -3.62
N THR A 163 -1.61 18.94 -2.90
CA THR A 163 -1.54 18.99 -1.43
C THR A 163 -0.67 20.14 -0.91
N ASN A 164 0.39 20.50 -1.63
CA ASN A 164 1.39 21.49 -1.23
C ASN A 164 1.46 22.65 -2.24
N PRO A 165 0.39 23.44 -2.43
CA PRO A 165 0.35 24.50 -3.43
C PRO A 165 1.38 25.60 -3.14
N GLU A 166 1.68 25.90 -1.86
CA GLU A 166 2.64 26.94 -1.47
C GLU A 166 4.12 26.63 -1.80
N PHE A 167 4.47 25.37 -2.10
CA PHE A 167 5.85 24.96 -2.39
C PHE A 167 6.17 24.88 -3.90
N SER A 168 5.22 25.22 -4.77
CA SER A 168 5.35 25.03 -6.23
C SER A 168 6.20 26.10 -6.97
N GLY A 169 6.98 26.92 -6.25
CA GLY A 169 7.68 28.08 -6.81
C GLY A 169 9.20 28.16 -6.56
N LEU A 170 9.83 27.15 -5.95
CA LEU A 170 11.28 27.13 -5.73
C LEU A 170 11.95 26.18 -6.73
N HIS A 171 12.24 26.70 -7.92
CA HIS A 171 13.21 26.15 -8.85
C HIS A 171 14.28 27.21 -9.13
#